data_AF-A0A9E3ELK7-F1
#
_entry.id   AF-A0A9E3ELK7-F1
#
_cell.length_a   1.000
_cell.length_b   1.000
_cell.length_c   1.000
_cell.angle_alpha   90.00
_cell.angle_beta   90.00
_cell.angle_gamma   90.00
#
_symmetry.space_group_name_H-M   'P 1'
#
loop_
_entity.id
_entity.type
_entity.pdbx_description
1 polymer ?
#
loop_
_entity_poly.entity_id
_entity_poly.type
_entity_poly.pdbx_seq_one_letter_code
_entity_poly.pdbx_strand_id
1 'polypeptide(L)'
;MDNDNRNTVVFMVCAMALLVLYQIFVMGPATQRMKAQQAQAAAAAAKLHPVAAASPAPAAPDVRAIASSPRVAIVTPKLGGSIALAGARIDDLYLKDYRTAPDPKAPLIRL
;
A
#
# COMPACT_ATOMS: atom_id res chain seq x y z
N MET A 1 11.23 51.11 -27.55
CA MET A 1 11.11 49.67 -27.84
C MET A 1 10.93 48.90 -26.53
N ASP A 2 10.11 49.42 -25.61
CA ASP A 2 10.18 49.04 -24.18
C ASP A 2 9.00 48.18 -23.71
N ASN A 3 7.96 48.05 -24.55
CA ASN A 3 6.78 47.25 -24.23
C ASN A 3 7.02 45.75 -24.41
N ASP A 4 7.86 45.34 -25.36
CA ASP A 4 8.08 43.93 -25.66
C ASP A 4 8.83 43.24 -24.52
N ASN A 5 9.90 43.87 -24.01
CA ASN A 5 10.64 43.38 -22.85
C ASN A 5 9.75 43.31 -21.58
N ARG A 6 8.85 44.29 -21.36
CA ARG A 6 7.90 44.23 -20.23
C ARG A 6 6.96 43.04 -20.36
N ASN A 7 6.44 42.78 -21.55
CA ASN A 7 5.53 41.66 -21.75
C ASN A 7 6.23 40.31 -21.62
N THR A 8 7.49 40.19 -22.08
CA THR A 8 8.33 39.00 -21.87
C THR A 8 8.64 38.78 -20.39
N VAL A 9 8.98 39.82 -19.63
CA VAL A 9 9.23 39.73 -18.18
C VAL A 9 7.96 39.33 -17.43
N VAL A 10 6.81 39.95 -17.76
CA VAL A 10 5.52 39.58 -17.16
C VAL A 10 5.15 38.13 -17.47
N PHE A 11 5.37 37.67 -18.70
CA PHE A 11 5.14 36.28 -19.09
C PHE A 11 6.04 35.32 -18.30
N MET A 12 7.33 35.61 -18.18
CA MET A 12 8.28 34.78 -17.44
C MET A 12 7.90 34.66 -15.95
N VAL A 13 7.50 35.78 -15.34
CA VAL A 13 7.06 35.81 -13.94
C VAL A 13 5.73 35.05 -13.76
N CYS A 14 4.75 35.26 -14.65
CA CYS A 14 3.49 34.51 -14.63
C CYS A 14 3.72 32.99 -14.82
N ALA A 15 4.61 32.59 -15.73
CA ALA A 15 4.94 31.19 -15.95
C ALA A 15 5.60 30.55 -14.72
N MET A 16 6.57 31.24 -14.09
CA MET A 16 7.17 30.77 -12.84
C MET A 16 6.15 30.73 -11.69
N ALA A 17 5.28 31.74 -11.56
CA ALA A 17 4.25 31.77 -10.54
C ALA A 17 3.27 30.60 -10.68
N LEU A 18 2.79 30.31 -11.89
CA LEU A 18 1.91 29.16 -12.15
C LEU A 18 2.56 27.83 -11.77
N LEU A 19 3.85 27.66 -12.09
CA LEU A 19 4.61 26.46 -11.72
C LEU A 19 4.74 26.31 -10.20
N VAL A 20 5.02 27.41 -9.50
CA VAL A 20 5.14 27.44 -8.03
C VAL A 20 3.79 27.16 -7.36
N LEU A 21 2.70 27.79 -7.84
CA LEU A 21 1.36 27.52 -7.33
C LEU A 21 0.97 26.05 -7.52
N TYR A 22 1.25 25.47 -8.69
CA TYR A 22 1.00 24.05 -8.95
C TYR A 22 1.82 23.14 -8.03
N GLN A 23 3.11 23.44 -7.84
CA GLN A 23 3.99 22.73 -6.90
C GLN A 23 3.43 22.74 -5.47
N ILE A 24 2.98 23.90 -4.98
CA ILE A 24 2.48 24.02 -3.60
C ILE A 24 1.11 23.35 -3.43
N PHE A 25 0.15 23.63 -4.31
CA PHE A 25 -1.24 23.14 -4.15
C PHE A 25 -1.42 21.66 -4.51
N VAL A 26 -0.67 21.14 -5.49
CA VAL A 26 -0.84 19.75 -5.98
C VAL A 26 0.25 18.83 -5.46
N MET A 27 1.51 19.23 -5.59
CA MET A 27 2.66 18.39 -5.22
C MET A 27 2.93 18.40 -3.70
N GLY A 28 2.63 19.51 -3.02
CA GLY A 28 2.73 19.67 -1.56
C GLY A 28 2.04 18.56 -0.76
N PRO A 29 0.71 18.35 -0.91
CA PRO A 29 0.00 17.30 -0.17
C PRO A 29 0.50 15.89 -0.50
N ALA A 30 0.93 15.61 -1.74
CA ALA A 30 1.54 14.33 -2.11
C ALA A 30 2.89 14.11 -1.40
N THR A 31 3.73 15.14 -1.36
CA THR A 31 5.05 15.12 -0.69
C THR A 31 4.90 14.97 0.83
N GLN A 32 3.88 15.60 1.42
CA GLN A 32 3.61 15.49 2.84
C GLN A 32 3.11 14.11 3.24
N ARG A 33 2.26 13.45 2.42
CA ARG A 33 1.83 12.06 2.65
C ARG A 33 3.02 11.10 2.62
N MET A 34 3.94 11.24 1.68
CA MET A 34 5.14 10.41 1.62
C MET A 34 6.07 10.63 2.83
N LYS A 35 6.29 11.89 3.23
CA LYS A 35 7.07 12.21 4.44
C LYS A 35 6.42 11.66 5.72
N ALA A 36 5.09 11.75 5.85
CA ALA A 36 4.37 11.21 6.99
C ALA A 36 4.46 9.67 7.06
N GLN A 37 4.34 8.98 5.91
CA GLN A 37 4.52 7.53 5.82
C GLN A 37 5.96 7.12 6.17
N GLN A 38 6.97 7.84 5.68
CA GLN A 38 8.38 7.58 6.05
C GLN A 38 8.63 7.84 7.54
N ALA A 39 8.08 8.90 8.13
CA ALA A 39 8.21 9.18 9.55
C ALA A 39 7.53 8.11 10.42
N GLN A 40 6.37 7.60 9.99
CA GLN A 40 5.68 6.49 10.67
C GLN A 40 6.48 5.18 10.56
N ALA A 41 7.05 4.88 9.41
CA ALA A 41 7.92 3.71 9.22
C ALA A 41 9.23 3.82 10.04
N ALA A 42 9.86 5.00 10.08
CA ALA A 42 11.06 5.24 10.89
C ALA A 42 10.77 5.16 12.40
N ALA A 43 9.63 5.68 12.86
CA ALA A 43 9.20 5.57 14.25
C ALA A 43 8.84 4.12 14.64
N ALA A 44 8.27 3.33 13.72
CA ALA A 44 8.03 1.90 13.94
C ALA A 44 9.35 1.11 14.00
N ALA A 45 10.32 1.42 13.13
CA ALA A 45 11.65 0.81 13.14
C ALA A 45 12.45 1.16 14.40
N ALA A 46 12.39 2.41 14.88
CA ALA A 46 13.08 2.85 16.10
C ALA A 46 12.48 2.23 17.38
N LYS A 47 11.20 1.84 17.36
CA LYS A 47 10.55 1.10 18.45
C LYS A 47 10.90 -0.38 18.47
N LEU A 48 11.55 -0.90 17.41
CA LEU A 48 11.81 -2.32 17.25
C LEU A 48 13.23 -2.77 17.61
N HIS A 49 14.24 -1.89 17.81
CA HIS A 49 15.51 -2.16 18.54
C HIS A 49 16.49 -0.97 18.43
N PRO A 50 17.29 -0.66 19.47
CA PRO A 50 18.60 -0.04 19.30
C PRO A 50 19.62 -1.16 19.09
N VAL A 51 19.83 -1.62 17.87
CA VAL A 51 21.01 -2.44 17.56
C VAL A 51 21.54 -2.11 16.18
N ALA A 52 22.86 -2.14 16.12
CA ALA A 52 23.73 -1.53 15.14
C ALA A 52 23.47 -1.93 13.68
N ALA A 53 23.75 -0.96 12.81
CA ALA A 53 24.46 -1.05 11.54
C ALA A 53 24.17 -2.21 10.56
N ALA A 54 23.82 -1.78 9.34
CA ALA A 54 24.16 -2.39 8.04
C ALA A 54 23.51 -3.74 7.66
N SER A 55 22.51 -3.66 6.76
CA SER A 55 22.50 -4.26 5.41
C SER A 55 21.04 -4.36 4.90
N PRO A 56 20.71 -4.04 3.63
CA PRO A 56 19.35 -4.16 3.12
C PRO A 56 19.05 -5.62 2.78
N ALA A 57 18.40 -6.34 3.69
CA ALA A 57 17.70 -7.59 3.35
C ALA A 57 16.28 -7.24 2.87
N PRO A 58 15.76 -7.91 1.82
CA PRO A 58 14.41 -7.67 1.35
C PRO A 58 13.41 -7.97 2.47
N ALA A 59 12.57 -6.98 2.77
CA ALA A 59 11.54 -7.07 3.80
C ALA A 59 10.65 -8.29 3.53
N ALA A 60 10.74 -9.30 4.39
CA ALA A 60 9.77 -10.37 4.42
C ALA A 60 8.39 -9.76 4.75
N PRO A 61 7.31 -10.13 4.04
CA PRO A 61 5.99 -9.58 4.30
C PRO A 61 5.59 -9.89 5.75
N ASP A 62 5.12 -8.85 6.43
CA ASP A 62 4.78 -8.83 7.85
C ASP A 62 3.55 -9.74 8.11
N VAL A 63 3.80 -11.03 8.36
CA VAL A 63 2.77 -12.08 8.48
C VAL A 63 1.82 -11.83 9.66
N ARG A 64 2.15 -10.90 10.56
CA ARG A 64 1.37 -10.59 11.76
C ARG A 64 0.23 -9.58 11.54
N ALA A 65 0.30 -8.73 10.52
CA ALA A 65 -0.77 -7.75 10.24
C ALA A 65 -2.04 -8.40 9.65
N ILE A 66 -1.93 -9.62 9.12
CA ILE A 66 -3.03 -10.37 8.50
C ILE A 66 -3.96 -11.00 9.55
N ALA A 67 -3.54 -11.13 10.81
CA ALA A 67 -4.30 -11.81 11.86
C ALA A 67 -5.39 -10.94 12.52
N SER A 68 -5.36 -9.60 12.35
CA SER A 68 -6.23 -8.67 13.09
C SER A 68 -7.35 -8.04 12.26
N SER A 69 -7.52 -8.41 10.99
CA SER A 69 -8.62 -7.90 10.17
C SER A 69 -9.92 -8.67 10.49
N PRO A 70 -11.06 -7.97 10.64
CA PRO A 70 -12.36 -8.62 10.70
C PRO A 70 -12.56 -9.51 9.46
N ARG A 71 -13.02 -10.74 9.67
CA ARG A 71 -13.21 -11.75 8.60
C ARG A 71 -14.63 -12.28 8.64
N VAL A 72 -15.15 -12.65 7.46
CA VAL A 72 -16.44 -13.31 7.32
C VAL A 72 -16.24 -14.69 6.71
N ALA A 73 -16.83 -15.72 7.33
CA ALA A 73 -16.77 -17.10 6.84
C ALA A 73 -17.74 -17.31 5.67
N ILE A 74 -17.29 -17.99 4.62
CA ILE A 74 -18.11 -18.45 3.50
C ILE A 74 -18.46 -19.92 3.75
N VAL A 75 -19.76 -20.23 3.84
CA VAL A 75 -20.26 -21.60 4.00
C VAL A 75 -21.30 -21.87 2.92
N THR A 76 -20.92 -22.66 1.91
CA THR A 76 -21.84 -23.14 0.87
C THR A 76 -21.76 -24.66 0.75
N PRO A 77 -22.68 -25.35 0.03
CA PRO A 77 -22.62 -26.80 -0.12
C PRO A 77 -21.32 -27.32 -0.73
N LYS A 78 -20.73 -26.60 -1.69
CA LYS A 78 -19.54 -27.05 -2.46
C LYS A 78 -18.24 -26.31 -2.16
N LEU A 79 -18.31 -25.12 -1.55
CA LEU A 79 -17.17 -24.22 -1.31
C LEU A 79 -17.19 -23.73 0.15
N GLY A 80 -16.02 -23.72 0.80
CA GLY A 80 -15.80 -23.11 2.10
C GLY A 80 -14.65 -22.11 2.05
N GLY A 81 -14.60 -21.18 3.00
CA GLY A 81 -13.49 -20.23 3.05
C GLY A 81 -13.74 -19.03 3.96
N SER A 82 -12.92 -17.98 3.79
CA SER A 82 -13.10 -16.70 4.48
C SER A 82 -12.76 -15.50 3.61
N ILE A 83 -13.44 -14.38 3.85
CA ILE A 83 -13.21 -13.08 3.23
C ILE A 83 -12.64 -12.14 4.30
N ALA A 84 -11.53 -11.46 3.99
CA ALA A 84 -11.03 -10.37 4.81
C ALA A 84 -11.84 -9.09 4.53
N LEU A 85 -12.49 -8.52 5.54
CA LEU A 85 -13.26 -7.27 5.40
C LEU A 85 -12.34 -6.08 5.13
N ALA A 86 -11.08 -6.16 5.57
CA ALA A 86 -10.05 -5.22 5.19
C ALA A 86 -9.68 -5.42 3.71
N GLY A 87 -10.15 -4.53 2.84
CA GLY A 87 -9.83 -4.56 1.41
C GLY A 87 -10.64 -5.57 0.58
N ALA A 88 -11.71 -6.15 1.15
CA ALA A 88 -12.62 -7.09 0.49
C ALA A 88 -11.92 -8.24 -0.24
N ARG A 89 -10.86 -8.79 0.37
CA ARG A 89 -10.03 -9.82 -0.27
C ARG A 89 -10.57 -11.22 -0.01
N ILE A 90 -10.50 -12.05 -1.05
CA ILE A 90 -10.94 -13.45 -1.07
C ILE A 90 -9.68 -14.30 -1.25
N ASP A 91 -8.96 -14.54 -0.16
CA ASP A 91 -7.63 -15.18 -0.20
C ASP A 91 -7.63 -16.61 0.38
N ASP A 92 -8.68 -17.02 1.08
CA ASP A 92 -8.74 -18.32 1.78
C ASP A 92 -10.00 -19.09 1.34
N LEU A 93 -9.96 -19.72 0.16
CA LEU A 93 -11.04 -20.60 -0.33
C LEU A 93 -10.59 -22.06 -0.40
N TYR A 94 -11.53 -22.98 -0.17
CA TYR A 94 -11.31 -24.41 -0.37
C TYR A 94 -12.55 -25.13 -0.91
N LEU A 95 -12.30 -26.10 -1.79
CA LEU A 95 -13.35 -26.90 -2.43
C LEU A 95 -13.66 -28.14 -1.59
N LYS A 96 -14.93 -28.31 -1.19
CA LYS A 96 -15.34 -29.41 -0.29
C LYS A 96 -15.29 -30.78 -0.97
N ASP A 97 -15.52 -30.80 -2.29
CA ASP A 97 -15.61 -32.02 -3.08
C ASP A 97 -14.27 -32.42 -3.73
N TYR A 98 -13.23 -31.58 -3.61
CA TYR A 98 -11.97 -31.77 -4.32
C TYR A 98 -10.79 -31.90 -3.36
N ARG A 99 -10.09 -33.01 -3.49
CA ARG A 99 -8.89 -33.35 -2.71
C ARG A 99 -7.68 -33.38 -3.61
N THR A 100 -6.51 -33.08 -3.06
CA THR A 100 -5.24 -33.11 -3.79
C THR A 100 -4.83 -34.53 -4.21
N ALA A 101 -5.36 -35.55 -3.55
CA ALA A 101 -5.15 -36.96 -3.85
C ALA A 101 -6.45 -37.75 -3.63
N PRO A 102 -6.60 -38.93 -4.25
CA PRO A 102 -7.76 -39.81 -4.06
C PRO A 102 -7.83 -40.45 -2.65
N ASP A 103 -6.92 -40.10 -1.74
CA ASP A 103 -6.96 -40.51 -0.34
C ASP A 103 -8.03 -39.71 0.43
N PRO A 104 -8.95 -40.35 1.17
CA PRO A 104 -9.93 -39.67 2.03
C PRO A 104 -9.32 -38.87 3.20
N LYS A 105 -8.02 -38.97 3.49
CA LYS A 105 -7.30 -38.09 4.42
C LYS A 105 -6.56 -36.94 3.75
N ALA A 106 -6.56 -36.88 2.43
CA ALA A 106 -5.86 -35.82 1.69
C ALA A 106 -6.46 -34.43 1.98
N PRO A 107 -5.62 -33.39 2.06
CA PRO A 107 -6.07 -32.01 2.26
C PRO A 107 -6.97 -31.56 1.10
N LEU A 108 -7.91 -30.67 1.43
CA LEU A 108 -8.78 -30.03 0.44
C LEU A 108 -7.97 -29.04 -0.40
N ILE A 109 -8.34 -28.92 -1.68
CA ILE A 109 -7.70 -27.97 -2.60
C ILE A 109 -8.05 -26.54 -2.16
N ARG A 110 -7.02 -25.70 -2.03
CA ARG A 110 -7.11 -24.27 -1.72
C ARG A 110 -6.87 -23.42 -2.97
N LEU A 111 -7.53 -22.26 -3.04
CA LEU A 111 -7.39 -21.24 -4.09
C LEU A 111 -6.79 -19.98 -3.49
#